data_AF-A0A226GVU6-F1
#
_entry.id   AF-A0A226GVU6-F1
#
_cell.length_a   1.000
_cell.length_b   1.000
_cell.length_c   1.000
_cell.angle_alpha   90.00
_cell.angle_beta   90.00
_cell.angle_gamma   90.00
#
_symmetry.space_group_name_H-M   'P 1'
#
loop_
_entity.id
_entity.type
_entity.pdbx_description
1 polymer ?
#
loop_
_entity_poly.entity_id
_entity_poly.type
_entity_poly.pdbx_seq_one_letter_code
_entity_poly.pdbx_strand_id
1 'polypeptide(L)'
;MESKQQKSIHDLQLHESMIIASHSGMYANEQTSVRRVPGGWIYSTYHSFGKENSGTSKSESSVFVPFSNEFIEDLVVNISADKL
;
A
#
# COMPACT_ATOMS: atom_id res chain seq x y z
N MET A 1 11.58 -17.05 -19.08
CA MET A 1 10.56 -16.10 -18.59
C MET A 1 10.81 -15.92 -17.11
N GLU A 2 11.40 -14.80 -16.72
CA GLU A 2 11.60 -14.49 -15.30
C GLU A 2 10.24 -14.18 -14.66
N SER A 3 9.87 -14.92 -13.62
CA SER A 3 8.71 -14.59 -12.80
C SER A 3 9.00 -13.27 -12.10
N LYS A 4 8.31 -12.18 -12.48
CA LYS A 4 8.35 -10.94 -11.70
C LYS A 4 7.84 -11.28 -10.29
N GLN A 5 8.75 -11.30 -9.31
CA GLN A 5 8.36 -11.38 -7.90
C GLN A 5 7.43 -10.20 -7.62
N GLN A 6 6.24 -10.50 -7.12
CA GLN A 6 5.26 -9.49 -6.75
C GLN A 6 5.74 -8.84 -5.46
N LYS A 7 6.21 -7.59 -5.57
CA LYS A 7 6.67 -6.80 -4.42
C LYS A 7 5.50 -6.56 -3.45
N SER A 8 5.71 -6.84 -2.17
CA SER A 8 4.72 -6.66 -1.10
C SER A 8 4.85 -5.29 -0.42
N ILE A 9 3.80 -4.83 0.27
CA ILE A 9 3.84 -3.60 1.08
C ILE A 9 4.84 -3.69 2.25
N HIS A 10 5.19 -4.91 2.66
CA HIS A 10 6.18 -5.18 3.70
C HIS A 10 7.62 -4.97 3.20
N ASP A 11 7.83 -5.00 1.89
CA ASP A 11 9.14 -4.78 1.26
C ASP A 11 9.43 -3.29 0.99
N LEU A 12 8.51 -2.40 1.36
CA LEU A 12 8.67 -0.95 1.17
C LEU A 12 9.71 -0.38 2.12
N GLN A 13 10.69 0.32 1.56
CA GLN A 13 11.62 1.14 2.34
C GLN A 13 10.91 2.35 2.94
N LEU A 14 11.51 2.99 3.95
CA LEU A 14 10.93 4.18 4.58
C LEU A 14 10.66 5.27 3.53
N HIS A 15 9.43 5.80 3.54
CA HIS A 15 8.88 6.75 2.57
C HIS A 15 8.71 6.24 1.13
N GLU A 16 9.05 4.98 0.86
CA GLU A 16 8.71 4.33 -0.39
C GLU A 16 7.19 4.15 -0.49
N SER A 17 6.67 4.28 -1.70
CA SER A 17 5.24 4.13 -1.98
C SER A 17 5.00 3.13 -3.11
N MET A 18 3.90 2.40 -3.05
CA MET A 18 3.43 1.53 -4.14
C MET A 18 1.94 1.71 -4.38
N ILE A 19 1.51 1.48 -5.61
CA ILE A 19 0.09 1.42 -5.97
C ILE A 19 -0.36 -0.02 -5.77
N ILE A 20 -1.38 -0.23 -4.92
CA ILE A 20 -1.90 -1.56 -4.61
C ILE A 20 -3.22 -1.86 -5.32
N ALA A 21 -3.93 -0.81 -5.77
CA ALA A 21 -5.12 -0.95 -6.58
C ALA A 21 -5.22 0.26 -7.53
N SER A 22 -5.62 -0.02 -8.75
CA SER A 22 -5.99 0.99 -9.74
C SER A 22 -7.20 0.46 -10.47
N HIS A 23 -8.29 1.22 -10.45
CA HIS A 23 -9.53 0.84 -11.10
C HIS A 23 -10.09 2.00 -11.90
N SER A 24 -10.56 1.70 -13.11
CA SER A 24 -11.38 2.60 -13.91
C SER A 24 -12.79 2.03 -13.92
N GLY A 25 -13.71 2.69 -13.20
CA GLY A 25 -15.07 2.19 -12.98
C GLY A 25 -16.07 3.34 -12.95
N MET A 26 -16.92 3.39 -11.91
CA MET A 26 -17.86 4.50 -11.68
C MET A 26 -17.15 5.87 -11.55
N TYR A 27 -15.88 5.85 -11.13
CA TYR A 27 -14.97 6.99 -11.16
C TYR A 27 -14.07 6.92 -12.40
N ALA A 28 -13.72 8.09 -12.96
CA ALA A 28 -12.84 8.20 -14.11
C ALA A 28 -11.45 7.63 -13.82
N ASN A 29 -10.96 7.83 -12.59
CA ASN A 29 -9.76 7.19 -12.07
C ASN A 29 -9.91 6.97 -10.57
N GLU A 30 -9.78 5.73 -10.11
CA GLU A 30 -9.62 5.38 -8.69
C GLU A 30 -8.26 4.72 -8.49
N GLN A 31 -7.48 5.25 -7.56
CA GLN A 31 -6.15 4.75 -7.26
C GLN A 31 -5.94 4.66 -5.75
N THR A 32 -5.47 3.51 -5.29
CA THR A 32 -5.05 3.29 -3.91
C THR A 32 -3.55 3.06 -3.86
N SER A 33 -2.87 3.86 -3.05
CA SER A 33 -1.44 3.74 -2.81
C SER A 33 -1.16 3.54 -1.32
N VAL A 34 -0.02 2.91 -1.05
CA VAL A 34 0.50 2.68 0.30
C VAL A 34 1.88 3.29 0.38
N ARG A 35 2.15 4.06 1.45
CA ARG A 35 3.47 4.58 1.78
C ARG A 35 3.94 4.05 3.12
N ARG A 36 5.18 3.58 3.19
CA ARG A 36 5.82 3.22 4.47
C ARG A 36 6.21 4.48 5.24
N VAL A 37 5.85 4.57 6.51
CA VAL A 37 6.22 5.67 7.42
C VAL A 37 6.75 5.11 8.74
N PRO A 38 7.43 5.87 9.60
CA PRO A 38 7.84 5.36 10.91
C PRO A 38 6.63 4.79 11.66
N GLY A 39 6.76 3.57 12.18
CA GLY A 39 5.71 2.93 12.97
C GLY A 39 4.48 2.44 12.19
N GLY A 40 4.44 2.49 10.85
CA GLY A 40 3.31 1.92 10.10
C GLY A 40 3.28 2.24 8.60
N TRP A 41 2.08 2.34 8.06
CA TRP A 41 1.80 2.70 6.67
C TRP A 41 0.71 3.75 6.58
N ILE A 42 0.75 4.54 5.51
CA ILE A 42 -0.36 5.42 5.11
C ILE A 42 -0.98 4.82 3.86
N TYR A 43 -2.27 4.55 3.91
CA TYR A 43 -3.06 4.20 2.73
C TYR A 43 -3.75 5.46 2.24
N SER A 44 -3.60 5.77 0.96
CA SER A 44 -4.22 6.93 0.33
C SER A 44 -5.06 6.48 -0.85
N THR A 45 -6.32 6.90 -0.88
CA THR A 45 -7.22 6.68 -2.01
C THR A 45 -7.48 8.01 -2.71
N TYR A 46 -7.39 7.98 -4.04
CA TYR A 46 -7.68 9.11 -4.91
C TYR A 46 -8.80 8.71 -5.86
N HIS A 47 -9.85 9.53 -5.90
CA HIS A 47 -10.96 9.39 -6.84
C HIS A 47 -11.08 10.66 -7.69
N SER A 48 -11.06 10.50 -9.01
CA SER A 48 -11.37 11.55 -9.97
C SER A 48 -12.73 11.29 -10.60
N PHE A 49 -13.61 12.28 -10.56
CA PHE A 49 -14.93 12.25 -11.18
C PHE A 49 -14.91 13.00 -12.52
N GLY A 50 -15.43 12.41 -13.60
CA GLY A 50 -15.68 13.05 -14.91
C GLY A 50 -16.39 12.05 -15.84
N LYS A 51 -17.39 12.37 -16.68
CA LYS A 51 -17.85 13.59 -17.40
C LYS A 51 -19.34 13.83 -17.07
N GLU A 52 -19.94 15.03 -17.08
CA GLU A 52 -20.14 15.98 -18.18
C GLU A 52 -20.35 17.41 -17.61
N ASN A 53 -19.76 18.43 -18.24
CA ASN A 53 -20.09 19.86 -18.12
C ASN A 53 -19.80 20.68 -16.83
N SER A 54 -19.27 20.12 -15.74
CA SER A 54 -18.78 20.96 -14.62
C SER A 54 -17.59 20.33 -13.91
N GLY A 55 -16.48 21.08 -13.84
CA GLY A 55 -15.26 20.87 -13.03
C GLY A 55 -14.93 19.46 -12.51
N THR A 56 -13.76 18.94 -12.87
CA THR A 56 -13.19 17.71 -12.32
C THR A 56 -13.16 17.78 -10.78
N SER A 57 -14.11 17.12 -10.12
CA SER A 57 -14.09 16.94 -8.68
C SER A 57 -13.09 15.84 -8.36
N LYS A 58 -12.23 16.11 -7.37
CA LYS A 58 -11.23 15.17 -6.87
C LYS A 58 -11.53 14.95 -5.40
N SER A 59 -11.59 13.69 -4.98
CA SER A 59 -11.67 13.30 -3.59
C SER A 59 -10.42 12.52 -3.22
N GLU A 60 -9.79 12.90 -2.14
CA GLU A 60 -8.63 12.21 -1.59
C GLU A 60 -8.90 11.88 -0.13
N SER A 61 -8.61 10.66 0.27
CA SER A 61 -8.70 10.22 1.66
C SER A 61 -7.44 9.47 2.05
N SER A 62 -7.05 9.56 3.32
CA SER A 62 -5.88 8.85 3.83
C SER A 62 -6.14 8.28 5.22
N VAL A 63 -5.63 7.08 5.47
CA VAL A 63 -5.68 6.44 6.79
C VAL A 63 -4.28 5.98 7.20
N PHE A 64 -3.96 6.19 8.47
CA PHE A 64 -2.76 5.64 9.08
C PHE A 64 -3.07 4.27 9.66
N VAL A 65 -2.24 3.28 9.31
CA VAL A 65 -2.30 1.93 9.85
C VAL A 65 -1.01 1.68 10.63
N PRO A 66 -1.08 1.54 11.96
CA PRO A 66 0.11 1.25 12.76
C PRO A 66 0.68 -0.12 12.39
N PHE A 67 2.00 -0.22 12.51
CA PHE A 67 2.69 -1.49 12.45
C PHE A 67 2.26 -2.33 13.65
N SER A 68 1.69 -3.50 13.38
CA SER A 68 1.37 -4.51 14.38
C SER A 68 1.98 -5.84 13.96
N ASN A 69 2.66 -6.49 14.89
CA ASN A 69 3.22 -7.83 14.72
C ASN A 69 2.13 -8.90 14.53
N GLU A 70 0.88 -8.61 14.89
CA GLU A 70 -0.26 -9.53 14.75
C GLU A 70 -0.61 -9.84 13.29
N PHE A 71 -0.18 -8.99 12.35
CA PHE A 71 -0.44 -9.16 10.92
C PHE A 71 0.79 -9.65 10.13
N ILE A 72 1.86 -10.03 10.82
CA ILE A 72 3.02 -10.70 10.22
C ILE A 72 2.81 -12.20 10.43
N GLU A 73 2.10 -12.86 9.51
CA GLU A 73 2.08 -14.32 9.47
C GLU A 73 3.47 -14.82 9.02
N ASP A 74 4.12 -15.60 9.90
CA ASP A 74 5.30 -16.44 9.69
C ASP A 74 6.66 -15.81 9.30
N LEU A 75 7.19 -14.91 10.14
CA LEU A 75 8.64 -14.88 10.35
C LEU A 75 9.01 -15.85 11.48
N VAL A 76 8.92 -17.15 11.19
CA VAL A 76 9.37 -18.21 12.10
C VAL A 76 10.84 -17.97 12.45
N VAL A 77 11.04 -17.63 13.71
CA VAL A 77 12.33 -17.48 14.37
C VAL A 77 12.97 -18.87 14.48
N ASN A 78 13.82 -19.25 13.52
CA ASN A 78 14.81 -20.31 13.74
C ASN A 78 16.05 -19.70 14.42
N ILE A 79 15.93 -19.44 15.72
CA ILE A 79 17.11 -19.36 16.59
C ILE A 79 17.46 -20.80 16.98
N SER A 80 18.50 -21.35 16.37
CA SER A 80 19.32 -22.38 17.00
C SER A 80 20.72 -21.75 17.08
N ALA A 81 21.14 -21.16 18.19
CA ALA A 81 21.54 -21.84 19.42
C ALA A 81 22.55 -22.99 19.17
N ASP A 82 23.67 -22.67 18.53
CA ASP A 82 24.95 -23.35 18.80
C ASP A 82 25.95 -22.24 19.18
N LYS A 83 26.08 -21.98 20.48
CA LYS A 83 27.15 -22.49 21.36
C LYS A 83 28.54 -22.02 20.91
N LEU A 84 29.08 -21.13 21.75
CA LEU A 84 30.50 -20.90 22.11
C LEU A 84 31.55 -21.62 21.26
#